data_AF-A0A9D5GRS7-F1
#
_entry.id   AF-A0A9D5GRS7-F1
#
_cell.length_a   1.000
_cell.length_b   1.000
_cell.length_c   1.000
_cell.angle_alpha   90.00
_cell.angle_beta   90.00
_cell.angle_gamma   90.00
#
_symmetry.space_group_name_H-M   'P 1'
#
loop_
_entity.id
_entity.type
_entity.pdbx_description
1 polymer ?
#
loop_
_entity_poly.entity_id
_entity_poly.type
_entity_poly.pdbx_seq_one_letter_code
_entity_poly.pdbx_strand_id
1 'polypeptide(L)'
;MFDVNKITRPNIKALKPYSSARNEFEGVAEVLLDANENPFGFGLNRYPDASLKELKHAFAAFRGIEQNRLIFGNGSDEIIDLLIRAFCEPGKDRLLTFPPTFSMYGVSASVNDVEEIQVPLTKDFQIDYPNTAPLLSDKSLKLIFVCSPNNPTGNRMNPEVVRKITHSFDGLVIVDEAYIDFSGGSLIREDIPNLFILQTFSKTFGLAGARLGIGIGQPEVVSVLNKIKLPYNINALTQDKAVEMLKRPELIKKQIEVLKDEKAKLKQALTEIREVHKIYPSDANFLLVEFEDAKVTYHILLRKGIVLRDRSSQIKNTLRITIGTPKENARLIQTLKKEAPNETGRIGRCMRTTAETKIYVEVNLDDPAGSVSTTGVAFFDHMLDQIARHGAIGLKVQVEGDLKIDTHHTIEDTALALGAAFNNALKERKGIERYGFLLPMDDSLAQVAIDFGGRPQLEWDAQFSGNHVGDMPTEMVSHFFKSFSDTARCNLNIKVEGDNDHHKIESIFKAFAKALKMAVRRDESGLLPSTKGVL
;
A
#
# COMPACT_ATOMS: atom_id res chain seq x y z
N MET A 1 -42.41 -6.14 -3.80
CA MET A 1 -42.06 -5.49 -5.08
C MET A 1 -41.32 -4.22 -4.74
N PHE A 2 -40.12 -4.04 -5.32
CA PHE A 2 -39.29 -2.85 -5.09
C PHE A 2 -40.01 -1.57 -5.55
N ASP A 3 -39.84 -0.50 -4.78
CA ASP A 3 -40.39 0.83 -5.10
C ASP A 3 -39.36 1.87 -4.71
N VAL A 4 -38.77 2.53 -5.73
CA VAL A 4 -37.76 3.58 -5.53
C VAL A 4 -38.28 4.72 -4.65
N ASN A 5 -39.58 5.02 -4.69
CA ASN A 5 -40.15 6.05 -3.85
C ASN A 5 -40.18 5.65 -2.38
N LYS A 6 -40.13 4.37 -2.01
CA LYS A 6 -40.07 3.99 -0.59
C LYS A 6 -38.69 4.19 0.01
N ILE A 7 -37.64 4.11 -0.81
CA ILE A 7 -36.25 4.21 -0.36
C ILE A 7 -35.61 5.58 -0.63
N THR A 8 -36.16 6.38 -1.54
CA THR A 8 -35.64 7.74 -1.79
C THR A 8 -35.86 8.62 -0.56
N ARG A 9 -34.83 9.35 -0.14
CA ARG A 9 -34.92 10.25 1.02
C ARG A 9 -35.99 11.33 0.83
N PRO A 10 -36.69 11.74 1.90
CA PRO A 10 -37.76 12.74 1.80
C PRO A 10 -37.32 14.08 1.18
N ASN A 11 -36.14 14.58 1.56
CA ASN A 11 -35.61 15.84 1.02
C ASN A 11 -35.26 15.73 -0.48
N ILE A 12 -34.82 14.56 -0.95
CA ILE A 12 -34.51 14.32 -2.35
C ILE A 12 -35.79 14.20 -3.19
N LYS A 13 -36.86 13.60 -2.65
CA LYS A 13 -38.18 13.58 -3.31
C LYS A 13 -38.74 14.98 -3.53
N ALA A 14 -38.58 15.85 -2.53
CA ALA A 14 -39.06 17.24 -2.56
C ALA A 14 -38.16 18.17 -3.39
N LEU A 15 -36.96 17.72 -3.77
CA LEU A 15 -36.00 18.54 -4.49
C LEU A 15 -36.51 18.91 -5.88
N LYS A 16 -36.45 20.21 -6.19
CA LYS A 16 -36.59 20.71 -7.56
C LYS A 16 -35.19 20.74 -8.19
N PRO A 17 -34.97 20.01 -9.31
CA PRO A 17 -33.66 19.99 -9.95
C PRO A 17 -33.32 21.37 -10.53
N TYR A 18 -32.03 21.64 -10.65
CA TYR A 18 -31.54 22.81 -11.39
C TYR A 18 -31.95 22.70 -12.87
N SER A 19 -32.47 23.79 -13.44
CA SER A 19 -32.78 23.93 -14.87
C SER A 19 -31.90 25.02 -15.47
N SER A 20 -31.33 24.77 -16.65
CA SER A 20 -30.68 25.80 -17.46
C SER A 20 -31.51 26.08 -18.72
N ALA A 21 -31.32 27.24 -19.35
CA ALA A 21 -32.00 27.57 -20.61
C ALA A 21 -31.74 26.52 -21.71
N ARG A 22 -30.57 25.87 -21.69
CA ARG A 22 -30.23 24.77 -22.63
C ARG A 22 -31.02 23.49 -22.37
N ASN A 23 -31.55 23.29 -21.16
CA ASN A 23 -32.43 22.16 -20.85
C ASN A 23 -33.85 22.35 -21.40
N GLU A 24 -34.25 23.60 -21.65
CA GLU A 24 -35.59 23.97 -22.12
C GLU A 24 -35.67 24.04 -23.66
N PHE A 25 -34.52 24.01 -24.34
CA PHE A 25 -34.44 24.05 -25.80
C PHE A 25 -34.22 22.66 -26.41
N GLU A 26 -35.06 22.30 -27.37
CA GLU A 26 -34.87 21.11 -28.20
C GLU A 26 -34.30 21.51 -29.57
N GLY A 27 -33.16 20.94 -29.95
CA GLY A 27 -32.52 21.17 -31.26
C GLY A 27 -31.02 21.42 -31.17
N VAL A 28 -30.42 21.88 -32.26
CA VAL A 28 -29.04 22.38 -32.29
C VAL A 28 -29.09 23.90 -32.26
N ALA A 29 -28.58 24.50 -31.18
CA ALA A 29 -28.55 25.95 -31.05
C ALA A 29 -27.41 26.53 -31.91
N GLU A 30 -27.72 27.47 -32.80
CA GLU A 30 -26.72 28.17 -33.61
C GLU A 30 -26.02 29.30 -32.84
N VAL A 31 -26.71 29.93 -31.89
CA VAL A 31 -26.23 31.07 -31.11
C VAL A 31 -26.51 30.82 -29.62
N LEU A 32 -25.45 30.87 -28.80
CA LEU A 32 -25.51 30.65 -27.35
C LEU A 32 -25.11 31.92 -26.59
N LEU A 33 -26.10 32.61 -26.02
CA LEU A 33 -25.97 33.85 -25.24
C LEU A 33 -26.66 33.75 -23.88
N ASP A 34 -26.78 32.54 -23.34
CA ASP A 34 -27.60 32.19 -22.19
C ASP A 34 -26.83 32.10 -20.85
N ALA A 35 -25.52 31.86 -20.90
CA ALA A 35 -24.72 31.46 -19.73
C ALA A 35 -23.50 32.37 -19.44
N ASN A 36 -23.48 33.61 -19.97
CA ASN A 36 -22.38 34.58 -19.76
C ASN A 36 -20.98 34.06 -20.15
N GLU A 37 -20.91 33.12 -21.08
CA GLU A 37 -19.64 32.54 -21.50
C GLU A 37 -18.85 33.50 -22.41
N ASN A 38 -17.52 33.42 -22.33
CA ASN A 38 -16.66 34.19 -23.21
C ASN A 38 -16.82 33.70 -24.67
N PRO A 39 -17.15 34.56 -25.64
CA PRO A 39 -17.29 34.14 -27.04
C PRO A 39 -15.95 33.76 -27.68
N PHE A 40 -14.81 34.21 -27.13
CA PHE A 40 -13.48 33.92 -27.63
C PHE A 40 -12.89 32.72 -26.89
N GLY A 41 -12.65 31.62 -27.60
CA GLY A 41 -11.99 30.47 -27.01
C GLY A 41 -11.51 29.42 -27.99
N PHE A 42 -10.81 28.43 -27.43
CA PHE A 42 -10.10 27.38 -28.17
C PHE A 42 -10.94 26.09 -28.25
N GLY A 43 -12.25 26.21 -28.50
CA GLY A 43 -13.18 25.08 -28.57
C GLY A 43 -13.69 24.57 -27.22
N LEU A 44 -13.33 25.21 -26.11
CA LEU A 44 -13.76 24.87 -24.73
C LEU A 44 -14.44 26.02 -23.99
N ASN A 45 -14.72 27.13 -24.67
CA ASN A 45 -15.33 28.31 -24.08
C ASN A 45 -16.86 28.20 -23.90
N ARG A 46 -17.46 27.08 -24.29
CA ARG A 46 -18.88 26.78 -24.06
C ARG A 46 -19.02 25.60 -23.11
N TYR A 47 -19.97 25.66 -22.19
CA TYR A 47 -20.32 24.56 -21.32
C TYR A 47 -20.64 23.30 -22.13
N PRO A 48 -20.25 22.11 -21.64
CA PRO A 48 -20.49 20.86 -22.33
C PRO A 48 -21.98 20.49 -22.35
N ASP A 49 -22.33 19.48 -23.14
CA ASP A 49 -23.68 18.90 -23.13
C ASP A 49 -24.01 18.32 -21.73
N ALA A 50 -24.95 18.95 -21.02
CA ALA A 50 -25.41 18.52 -19.70
C ALA A 50 -26.25 17.24 -19.74
N SER A 51 -26.90 16.97 -20.88
CA SER A 51 -27.79 15.81 -21.09
C SER A 51 -27.01 14.53 -21.41
N LEU A 52 -25.77 14.70 -21.88
CA LEU A 52 -24.85 13.65 -22.32
C LEU A 52 -25.42 12.81 -23.47
N LYS A 53 -26.10 13.45 -24.42
CA LYS A 53 -26.90 12.78 -25.46
C LYS A 53 -26.06 11.88 -26.36
N GLU A 54 -24.97 12.41 -26.94
CA GLU A 54 -24.10 11.59 -27.82
C GLU A 54 -23.40 10.48 -27.04
N LEU A 55 -22.91 10.77 -25.82
CA LEU A 55 -22.26 9.78 -24.97
C LEU A 55 -23.23 8.65 -24.56
N LYS A 56 -24.45 8.99 -24.12
CA LYS A 56 -25.51 8.03 -23.82
C LYS A 56 -25.83 7.17 -25.04
N HIS A 57 -26.03 7.80 -26.20
CA HIS A 57 -26.33 7.08 -27.44
C HIS A 57 -25.21 6.11 -27.82
N ALA A 58 -23.96 6.56 -27.82
CA ALA A 58 -22.81 5.74 -28.18
C ALA A 58 -22.63 4.55 -27.22
N PHE A 59 -22.75 4.79 -25.91
CA PHE A 59 -22.59 3.71 -24.93
C PHE A 59 -23.77 2.74 -24.92
N ALA A 60 -25.00 3.25 -25.05
CA ALA A 60 -26.21 2.45 -25.21
C ALA A 60 -26.10 1.50 -26.40
N ALA A 61 -25.67 2.00 -27.56
CA ALA A 61 -25.42 1.18 -28.74
C ALA A 61 -24.32 0.14 -28.52
N PHE A 62 -23.22 0.54 -27.85
CA PHE A 62 -22.11 -0.36 -27.55
C PHE A 62 -22.50 -1.52 -26.63
N ARG A 63 -23.36 -1.29 -25.63
CA ARG A 63 -23.80 -2.30 -24.65
C ARG A 63 -25.11 -3.00 -24.99
N GLY A 64 -25.90 -2.46 -25.92
CA GLY A 64 -27.26 -2.95 -26.20
C GLY A 64 -28.24 -2.66 -25.06
N ILE A 65 -28.19 -1.46 -24.49
CA ILE A 65 -29.04 -1.04 -23.37
C ILE A 65 -29.75 0.28 -23.68
N GLU A 66 -30.88 0.54 -23.03
CA GLU A 66 -31.67 1.75 -23.25
C GLU A 66 -31.00 2.99 -22.62
N GLN A 67 -31.10 4.15 -23.29
CA GLN A 67 -30.42 5.38 -22.85
C GLN A 67 -30.97 5.96 -21.54
N ASN A 68 -32.26 5.76 -21.25
CA ASN A 68 -32.92 6.21 -20.01
C ASN A 68 -32.47 5.41 -18.78
N ARG A 69 -31.76 4.28 -18.98
CA ARG A 69 -31.15 3.47 -17.92
C ARG A 69 -29.74 3.93 -17.56
N LEU A 70 -29.22 4.96 -18.23
CA LEU A 70 -27.84 5.41 -18.09
C LEU A 70 -27.70 6.69 -17.27
N ILE A 71 -26.74 6.67 -16.35
CA ILE A 71 -26.14 7.86 -15.73
C ILE A 71 -24.63 7.78 -15.86
N PHE A 72 -23.98 8.93 -15.98
CA PHE A 72 -22.52 9.04 -15.97
C PHE A 72 -22.08 9.93 -14.82
N GLY A 73 -20.91 9.61 -14.27
CA GLY A 73 -20.27 10.37 -13.20
C GLY A 73 -18.77 10.55 -13.44
N ASN A 74 -18.17 11.49 -12.71
CA ASN A 74 -16.74 11.77 -12.67
C ASN A 74 -15.99 10.62 -11.96
N GLY A 75 -15.90 9.49 -12.65
CA GLY A 75 -15.61 8.18 -12.08
C GLY A 75 -16.86 7.51 -11.49
N SER A 76 -16.78 6.20 -11.24
CA SER A 76 -17.85 5.48 -10.53
C SER A 76 -18.00 5.97 -9.09
N ASP A 77 -16.94 6.58 -8.53
CA ASP A 77 -16.93 7.17 -7.20
C ASP A 77 -18.01 8.26 -7.02
N GLU A 78 -18.22 9.14 -8.02
CA GLU A 78 -19.33 10.12 -7.97
C GLU A 78 -20.69 9.41 -7.91
N ILE A 79 -20.87 8.34 -8.67
CA ILE A 79 -22.15 7.61 -8.71
C ILE A 79 -22.40 6.88 -7.38
N ILE A 80 -21.37 6.30 -6.77
CA ILE A 80 -21.43 5.70 -5.42
C ILE A 80 -21.91 6.75 -4.41
N ASP A 81 -21.32 7.93 -4.42
CA ASP A 81 -21.71 9.04 -3.55
C ASP A 81 -23.15 9.51 -3.82
N LEU A 82 -23.56 9.65 -5.09
CA LEU A 82 -24.93 10.01 -5.46
C LEU A 82 -25.96 8.96 -5.01
N LEU A 83 -25.65 7.67 -5.11
CA LEU A 83 -26.50 6.58 -4.60
C LEU A 83 -26.72 6.71 -3.10
N ILE A 84 -25.64 6.91 -2.33
CA ILE A 84 -25.72 7.09 -0.88
C ILE A 84 -26.54 8.34 -0.55
N ARG A 85 -26.25 9.47 -1.20
CA ARG A 85 -26.99 10.72 -1.02
C ARG A 85 -28.46 10.62 -1.37
N ALA A 86 -28.84 9.81 -2.35
CA ALA A 86 -30.23 9.68 -2.78
C ALA A 86 -31.07 8.83 -1.82
N PHE A 87 -30.46 7.78 -1.25
CA PHE A 87 -31.20 6.66 -0.64
C PHE A 87 -30.91 6.41 0.83
N CYS A 88 -29.85 7.01 1.41
CA CYS A 88 -29.51 6.86 2.82
C CYS A 88 -29.68 8.19 3.57
N GLU A 89 -30.54 8.22 4.58
CA GLU A 89 -30.64 9.31 5.55
C GLU A 89 -29.43 9.29 6.51
N PRO A 90 -28.61 10.36 6.55
CA PRO A 90 -27.45 10.45 7.44
C PRO A 90 -27.82 10.21 8.92
N GLY A 91 -26.94 9.51 9.64
CA GLY A 91 -27.09 9.15 11.05
C GLY A 91 -28.18 8.10 11.36
N LYS A 92 -28.85 7.56 10.33
CA LYS A 92 -30.01 6.67 10.49
C LYS A 92 -29.96 5.43 9.61
N ASP A 93 -29.76 5.63 8.32
CA ASP A 93 -29.73 4.53 7.37
C ASP A 93 -28.31 3.96 7.26
N ARG A 94 -28.21 2.74 6.75
CA ARG A 94 -26.99 1.92 6.70
C ARG A 94 -26.80 1.36 5.30
N LEU A 95 -25.57 0.98 4.98
CA LEU A 95 -25.24 0.19 3.79
C LEU A 95 -24.45 -1.06 4.17
N LEU A 96 -24.40 -2.05 3.28
CA LEU A 96 -23.69 -3.31 3.51
C LEU A 96 -22.63 -3.56 2.43
N THR A 97 -21.45 -4.03 2.86
CA THR A 97 -20.34 -4.42 1.98
C THR A 97 -19.73 -5.76 2.37
N PHE A 98 -18.92 -6.34 1.47
CA PHE A 98 -18.30 -7.66 1.66
C PHE A 98 -16.77 -7.60 1.63
N PRO A 99 -16.08 -7.26 2.73
CA PRO A 99 -14.62 -7.18 2.74
C PRO A 99 -13.94 -8.56 2.64
N PRO A 100 -12.74 -8.68 2.04
CA PRO A 100 -11.97 -7.59 1.41
C PRO A 100 -12.56 -7.20 0.06
N THR A 101 -12.91 -5.92 -0.09
CA THR A 101 -13.44 -5.34 -1.33
C THR A 101 -12.90 -3.91 -1.54
N PHE A 102 -13.51 -3.16 -2.46
CA PHE A 102 -13.12 -1.80 -2.78
C PHE A 102 -13.50 -0.84 -1.64
N SER A 103 -12.52 -0.13 -1.10
CA SER A 103 -12.67 0.68 0.11
C SER A 103 -13.52 1.94 -0.06
N MET A 104 -13.75 2.40 -1.30
CA MET A 104 -14.48 3.65 -1.52
C MET A 104 -15.96 3.57 -1.11
N TYR A 105 -16.54 2.38 -0.99
CA TYR A 105 -17.90 2.23 -0.46
C TYR A 105 -17.96 2.75 0.98
N GLY A 106 -17.15 2.19 1.88
CA GLY A 106 -17.08 2.61 3.28
C GLY A 106 -16.58 4.05 3.47
N VAL A 107 -15.63 4.50 2.64
CA VAL A 107 -15.19 5.91 2.65
C VAL A 107 -16.33 6.86 2.30
N SER A 108 -17.09 6.56 1.24
CA SER A 108 -18.23 7.39 0.82
C SER A 108 -19.39 7.32 1.83
N ALA A 109 -19.59 6.16 2.46
CA ALA A 109 -20.53 5.99 3.57
C ALA A 109 -20.18 6.95 4.73
N SER A 110 -18.91 6.91 5.16
CA SER A 110 -18.40 7.72 6.27
C SER A 110 -18.52 9.22 5.99
N VAL A 111 -18.23 9.67 4.76
CA VAL A 111 -18.39 11.07 4.35
C VAL A 111 -19.85 11.54 4.45
N ASN A 112 -20.80 10.65 4.20
CA ASN A 112 -22.23 10.95 4.25
C ASN A 112 -22.87 10.64 5.62
N ASP A 113 -22.08 10.30 6.63
CA ASP A 113 -22.56 9.87 7.96
C ASP A 113 -23.54 8.67 7.85
N VAL A 114 -23.17 7.68 7.04
CA VAL A 114 -23.93 6.43 6.83
C VAL A 114 -23.10 5.27 7.36
N GLU A 115 -23.69 4.47 8.24
CA GLU A 115 -23.00 3.31 8.83
C GLU A 115 -22.76 2.22 7.77
N GLU A 116 -21.55 1.65 7.75
CA GLU A 116 -21.20 0.50 6.94
C GLU A 116 -21.27 -0.80 7.76
N ILE A 117 -22.21 -1.67 7.40
CA ILE A 117 -22.25 -3.06 7.87
C ILE A 117 -21.31 -3.88 7.01
N GLN A 118 -20.31 -4.51 7.63
CA GLN A 118 -19.34 -5.34 6.93
C GLN A 118 -19.63 -6.83 7.19
N VAL A 119 -19.88 -7.60 6.12
CA VAL A 119 -19.96 -9.07 6.18
C VAL A 119 -18.77 -9.65 5.43
N PRO A 120 -17.71 -10.11 6.11
CA PRO A 120 -16.52 -10.62 5.42
C PRO A 120 -16.84 -11.75 4.44
N LEU A 121 -16.17 -11.73 3.29
CA LEU A 121 -16.22 -12.83 2.33
C LEU A 121 -15.68 -14.11 2.97
N THR A 122 -16.13 -15.24 2.44
CA THR A 122 -15.61 -16.56 2.83
C THR A 122 -14.13 -16.70 2.46
N LYS A 123 -13.48 -17.78 2.92
CA LYS A 123 -12.08 -18.09 2.57
C LYS A 123 -11.84 -18.26 1.05
N ASP A 124 -12.90 -18.58 0.30
CA ASP A 124 -12.89 -18.68 -1.16
C ASP A 124 -13.31 -17.37 -1.85
N PHE A 125 -13.37 -16.28 -1.08
CA PHE A 125 -13.75 -14.94 -1.52
C PHE A 125 -15.14 -14.87 -2.17
N GLN A 126 -16.09 -15.61 -1.62
CA GLN A 126 -17.51 -15.56 -1.99
C GLN A 126 -18.33 -14.90 -0.89
N ILE A 127 -19.54 -14.44 -1.24
CA ILE A 127 -20.49 -13.87 -0.27
C ILE A 127 -20.92 -14.94 0.73
N ASP A 128 -20.78 -14.63 2.02
CA ASP A 128 -21.30 -15.45 3.12
C ASP A 128 -22.80 -15.21 3.28
N TYR A 129 -23.60 -15.90 2.44
CA TYR A 129 -25.05 -15.76 2.46
C TYR A 129 -25.70 -16.08 3.82
N PRO A 130 -25.31 -17.16 4.55
CA PRO A 130 -25.84 -17.42 5.90
C PRO A 130 -25.73 -16.22 6.85
N ASN A 131 -24.61 -15.49 6.84
CA ASN A 131 -24.43 -14.30 7.67
C ASN A 131 -25.05 -13.03 7.07
N THR A 132 -25.27 -13.01 5.75
CA THR A 132 -25.91 -11.89 5.06
C THR A 132 -27.43 -11.91 5.19
N ALA A 133 -28.06 -13.09 5.06
CA ALA A 133 -29.50 -13.23 4.97
C ALA A 133 -30.29 -12.63 6.15
N PRO A 134 -29.86 -12.75 7.42
CA PRO A 134 -30.56 -12.13 8.55
C PRO A 134 -30.61 -10.60 8.49
N LEU A 135 -29.65 -9.96 7.80
CA LEU A 135 -29.54 -8.50 7.70
C LEU A 135 -30.48 -7.92 6.63
N LEU A 136 -30.94 -8.73 5.67
CA LEU A 136 -31.74 -8.26 4.53
C LEU A 136 -33.13 -7.75 4.93
N SER A 137 -33.61 -8.11 6.13
CA SER A 137 -34.89 -7.64 6.67
C SER A 137 -34.78 -6.32 7.46
N ASP A 138 -33.55 -5.85 7.74
CA ASP A 138 -33.31 -4.59 8.44
C ASP A 138 -33.81 -3.41 7.59
N LYS A 139 -34.76 -2.65 8.13
CA LYS A 139 -35.36 -1.51 7.42
C LYS A 139 -34.46 -0.28 7.34
N SER A 140 -33.42 -0.20 8.17
CA SER A 140 -32.39 0.83 8.09
C SER A 140 -31.35 0.53 7.00
N LEU A 141 -31.21 -0.73 6.58
CA LEU A 141 -30.33 -1.09 5.47
C LEU A 141 -30.96 -0.67 4.13
N LYS A 142 -30.29 0.22 3.39
CA LYS A 142 -30.82 0.77 2.13
C LYS A 142 -30.05 0.31 0.90
N LEU A 143 -28.74 0.10 1.03
CA LEU A 143 -27.85 -0.21 -0.08
C LEU A 143 -26.98 -1.42 0.25
N ILE A 144 -26.75 -2.30 -0.73
CA ILE A 144 -25.79 -3.40 -0.64
C ILE A 144 -24.82 -3.29 -1.82
N PHE A 145 -23.53 -3.15 -1.55
CA PHE A 145 -22.51 -3.10 -2.60
C PHE A 145 -21.82 -4.46 -2.77
N VAL A 146 -21.88 -4.99 -3.99
CA VAL A 146 -21.25 -6.24 -4.43
C VAL A 146 -20.24 -5.93 -5.53
N CYS A 147 -18.94 -6.14 -5.29
CA CYS A 147 -17.94 -5.97 -6.35
C CYS A 147 -17.70 -7.30 -7.09
N SER A 148 -17.88 -7.32 -8.41
CA SER A 148 -17.77 -8.54 -9.21
C SER A 148 -17.41 -8.23 -10.69
N PRO A 149 -16.23 -8.65 -11.19
CA PRO A 149 -15.14 -9.30 -10.47
C PRO A 149 -14.62 -8.46 -9.28
N ASN A 150 -14.40 -9.11 -8.14
CA ASN A 150 -14.08 -8.42 -6.90
C ASN A 150 -12.66 -7.82 -6.93
N ASN A 151 -12.49 -6.68 -6.27
CA ASN A 151 -11.19 -6.06 -6.04
C ASN A 151 -10.93 -5.99 -4.54
N PRO A 152 -9.90 -6.67 -3.98
CA PRO A 152 -8.67 -7.06 -4.68
C PRO A 152 -8.54 -8.54 -5.08
N THR A 153 -9.54 -9.39 -4.82
CA THR A 153 -9.39 -10.86 -4.93
C THR A 153 -9.44 -11.38 -6.37
N GLY A 154 -10.09 -10.65 -7.28
CA GLY A 154 -10.13 -10.91 -8.72
C GLY A 154 -11.24 -11.85 -9.17
N ASN A 155 -11.79 -12.69 -8.29
CA ASN A 155 -12.84 -13.64 -8.64
C ASN A 155 -14.20 -12.96 -8.86
N ARG A 156 -15.02 -13.56 -9.71
CA ARG A 156 -16.43 -13.25 -9.85
C ARG A 156 -17.24 -13.82 -8.67
N MET A 157 -18.28 -13.10 -8.26
CA MET A 157 -19.23 -13.56 -7.24
C MET A 157 -20.20 -14.60 -7.81
N ASN A 158 -20.74 -15.47 -6.96
CA ASN A 158 -21.78 -16.43 -7.35
C ASN A 158 -23.09 -15.69 -7.71
N PRO A 159 -23.54 -15.75 -8.98
CA PRO A 159 -24.74 -15.02 -9.41
C PRO A 159 -26.02 -15.52 -8.72
N GLU A 160 -26.10 -16.79 -8.32
CA GLU A 160 -27.26 -17.30 -7.59
C GLU A 160 -27.39 -16.69 -6.20
N VAL A 161 -26.27 -16.43 -5.53
CA VAL A 161 -26.28 -15.78 -4.22
C VAL A 161 -26.71 -14.32 -4.36
N VAL A 162 -26.19 -13.61 -5.36
CA VAL A 162 -26.59 -12.22 -5.62
C VAL A 162 -28.07 -12.15 -6.01
N ARG A 163 -28.57 -13.08 -6.83
CA ARG A 163 -30.01 -13.22 -7.10
C ARG A 163 -30.82 -13.42 -5.81
N LYS A 164 -30.40 -14.30 -4.91
CA LYS A 164 -31.11 -14.49 -3.63
C LYS A 164 -31.17 -13.21 -2.80
N ILE A 165 -30.10 -12.42 -2.80
CA ILE A 165 -30.06 -11.11 -2.13
C ILE A 165 -31.05 -10.14 -2.79
N THR A 166 -31.02 -10.00 -4.12
CA THR A 166 -31.92 -9.07 -4.82
C THR A 166 -33.39 -9.40 -4.59
N HIS A 167 -33.76 -10.68 -4.52
CA HIS A 167 -35.14 -11.10 -4.25
C HIS A 167 -35.58 -10.94 -2.80
N SER A 168 -34.63 -10.98 -1.85
CA SER A 168 -34.92 -10.92 -0.41
C SER A 168 -34.75 -9.53 0.21
N PHE A 169 -34.25 -8.56 -0.56
CA PHE A 169 -33.91 -7.22 -0.07
C PHE A 169 -34.82 -6.14 -0.66
N ASP A 170 -35.37 -5.28 0.19
CA ASP A 170 -36.28 -4.19 -0.21
C ASP A 170 -35.53 -2.91 -0.70
N GLY A 171 -34.21 -2.82 -0.44
CA GLY A 171 -33.36 -1.72 -0.89
C GLY A 171 -32.70 -1.99 -2.25
N LEU A 172 -31.69 -1.18 -2.59
CA LEU A 172 -30.92 -1.34 -3.84
C LEU A 172 -29.71 -2.25 -3.65
N VAL A 173 -29.54 -3.20 -4.56
CA VAL A 173 -28.32 -4.00 -4.70
C VAL A 173 -27.49 -3.40 -5.83
N ILE A 174 -26.29 -2.96 -5.49
CA ILE A 174 -25.36 -2.33 -6.41
C ILE A 174 -24.25 -3.31 -6.75
N VAL A 175 -24.17 -3.73 -8.01
CA VAL A 175 -23.08 -4.58 -8.51
C VAL A 175 -22.04 -3.71 -9.19
N ASP A 176 -20.87 -3.58 -8.57
CA ASP A 176 -19.71 -2.92 -9.17
C ASP A 176 -18.99 -3.86 -10.14
N GLU A 177 -19.14 -3.54 -11.42
CA GLU A 177 -18.67 -4.24 -12.59
C GLU A 177 -17.48 -3.53 -13.26
N ALA A 178 -16.63 -2.83 -12.49
CA ALA A 178 -15.48 -2.11 -13.03
C ALA A 178 -14.51 -2.96 -13.88
N TYR A 179 -14.54 -4.30 -13.75
CA TYR A 179 -13.69 -5.26 -14.45
C TYR A 179 -14.47 -6.26 -15.33
N ILE A 180 -15.75 -6.03 -15.58
CA ILE A 180 -16.66 -7.04 -16.18
C ILE A 180 -16.30 -7.46 -17.61
N ASP A 181 -15.63 -6.59 -18.37
CA ASP A 181 -15.23 -6.89 -19.75
C ASP A 181 -14.17 -8.00 -19.82
N PHE A 182 -13.48 -8.26 -18.70
CA PHE A 182 -12.52 -9.35 -18.59
C PHE A 182 -13.19 -10.70 -18.24
N SER A 183 -14.47 -10.69 -17.81
CA SER A 183 -15.18 -11.84 -17.24
C SER A 183 -16.36 -12.36 -18.07
N GLY A 184 -16.43 -12.04 -19.36
CA GLY A 184 -17.44 -12.58 -20.27
C GLY A 184 -18.83 -11.93 -20.17
N GLY A 185 -18.92 -10.73 -19.57
CA GLY A 185 -20.14 -9.92 -19.47
C GLY A 185 -20.79 -9.94 -18.09
N SER A 186 -21.87 -9.15 -17.97
CA SER A 186 -22.58 -8.82 -16.71
C SER A 186 -22.81 -10.01 -15.79
N LEU A 187 -22.72 -9.77 -14.48
CA LEU A 187 -22.93 -10.77 -13.45
C LEU A 187 -24.35 -11.34 -13.51
N ILE A 188 -25.32 -10.43 -13.58
CA ILE A 188 -26.75 -10.67 -13.74
C ILE A 188 -27.18 -9.95 -15.02
N ARG A 189 -27.85 -10.65 -15.93
CA ARG A 189 -28.31 -10.11 -17.22
C ARG A 189 -29.81 -9.86 -17.24
N GLU A 190 -30.51 -10.49 -16.31
CA GLU A 190 -31.94 -10.35 -16.10
C GLU A 190 -32.27 -8.95 -15.61
N ASP A 191 -33.42 -8.46 -16.03
CA ASP A 191 -33.91 -7.15 -15.61
C ASP A 191 -34.52 -7.24 -14.21
N ILE A 192 -33.76 -6.84 -13.19
CA ILE A 192 -34.18 -6.90 -11.79
C ILE A 192 -34.48 -5.48 -11.28
N PRO A 193 -35.67 -5.22 -10.69
CA PRO A 193 -36.10 -3.86 -10.33
C PRO A 193 -35.19 -3.12 -9.35
N ASN A 194 -34.55 -3.83 -8.41
CA ASN A 194 -33.68 -3.22 -7.39
C ASN A 194 -32.18 -3.41 -7.66
N LEU A 195 -31.82 -3.83 -8.88
CA LEU A 195 -30.42 -3.98 -9.29
C LEU A 195 -29.92 -2.69 -9.94
N PHE A 196 -28.77 -2.22 -9.49
CA PHE A 196 -28.03 -1.13 -10.11
C PHE A 196 -26.61 -1.61 -10.41
N ILE A 197 -26.07 -1.28 -11.58
CA ILE A 197 -24.75 -1.72 -12.02
C ILE A 197 -23.83 -0.51 -12.16
N LEU A 198 -22.61 -0.62 -11.65
CA LEU A 198 -21.55 0.36 -11.87
C LEU A 198 -20.53 -0.17 -12.87
N GLN A 199 -20.18 0.61 -13.89
CA GLN A 199 -19.07 0.33 -14.80
C GLN A 199 -18.17 1.57 -14.93
N THR A 200 -17.04 1.44 -15.62
CA THR A 200 -16.12 2.57 -15.80
C THR A 200 -15.33 2.49 -17.09
N PHE A 201 -14.98 3.66 -17.64
CA PHE A 201 -14.00 3.79 -18.70
C PHE A 201 -12.54 3.67 -18.22
N SER A 202 -12.33 3.59 -16.89
CA SER A 202 -10.99 3.64 -16.32
C SER A 202 -10.14 2.40 -16.58
N LYS A 203 -10.78 1.24 -16.77
CA LYS A 203 -10.10 -0.06 -16.86
C LYS A 203 -10.03 -0.51 -18.31
N THR A 204 -11.06 -1.22 -18.77
CA THR A 204 -11.17 -1.78 -20.13
C THR A 204 -10.82 -0.79 -21.23
N PHE A 205 -11.35 0.44 -21.12
CA PHE A 205 -11.23 1.44 -22.17
C PHE A 205 -9.94 2.25 -22.11
N GLY A 206 -9.09 2.05 -21.08
CA GLY A 206 -7.81 2.75 -20.95
C GLY A 206 -7.92 4.26 -20.67
N LEU A 207 -9.07 4.74 -20.18
CA LEU A 207 -9.34 6.17 -19.96
C LEU A 207 -9.40 6.54 -18.47
N ALA A 208 -8.51 5.97 -17.64
CA ALA A 208 -8.47 6.27 -16.20
C ALA A 208 -8.31 7.78 -15.91
N GLY A 209 -7.50 8.49 -16.70
CA GLY A 209 -7.29 9.94 -16.57
C GLY A 209 -8.50 10.79 -16.97
N ALA A 210 -9.44 10.25 -17.75
CA ALA A 210 -10.65 10.96 -18.14
C ALA A 210 -11.73 10.98 -17.04
N ARG A 211 -11.55 10.15 -15.99
CA ARG A 211 -12.46 10.06 -14.85
C ARG A 211 -13.93 9.90 -15.27
N LEU A 212 -14.26 8.83 -16.00
CA LEU A 212 -15.62 8.57 -16.44
C LEU A 212 -16.16 7.24 -15.87
N GLY A 213 -17.20 7.35 -15.05
CA GLY A 213 -17.97 6.26 -14.48
C GLY A 213 -19.34 6.15 -15.16
N ILE A 214 -19.94 4.98 -15.02
CA ILE A 214 -21.20 4.62 -15.65
C ILE A 214 -22.08 3.95 -14.60
N GLY A 215 -23.32 4.37 -14.50
CA GLY A 215 -24.37 3.71 -13.75
C GLY A 215 -25.44 3.20 -14.70
N ILE A 216 -25.86 1.96 -14.52
CA ILE A 216 -26.91 1.31 -15.30
C ILE A 216 -27.97 0.85 -14.31
N GLY A 217 -29.20 1.33 -14.42
CA GLY A 217 -30.27 0.98 -13.48
C GLY A 217 -31.65 1.13 -14.07
N GLN A 218 -32.68 0.91 -13.25
CA GLN A 218 -34.06 1.20 -13.65
C GLN A 218 -34.23 2.70 -13.94
N PRO A 219 -35.05 3.08 -14.94
CA PRO A 219 -35.25 4.49 -15.30
C PRO A 219 -35.66 5.37 -14.11
N GLU A 220 -36.43 4.86 -13.16
CA GLU A 220 -36.89 5.61 -11.99
C GLU A 220 -35.75 5.88 -11.01
N VAL A 221 -34.81 4.94 -10.83
CA VAL A 221 -33.60 5.14 -10.02
C VAL A 221 -32.69 6.15 -10.71
N VAL A 222 -32.47 6.01 -12.01
CA VAL A 222 -31.66 6.92 -12.82
C VAL A 222 -32.26 8.34 -12.82
N SER A 223 -33.57 8.46 -12.84
CA SER A 223 -34.27 9.75 -12.72
C SER A 223 -33.98 10.45 -11.38
N VAL A 224 -34.02 9.71 -10.26
CA VAL A 224 -33.65 10.26 -8.94
C VAL A 224 -32.20 10.77 -8.94
N LEU A 225 -31.27 9.99 -9.48
CA LEU A 225 -29.86 10.38 -9.51
C LEU A 225 -29.61 11.60 -10.44
N ASN A 226 -30.30 11.68 -11.58
CA ASN A 226 -30.22 12.84 -12.46
C ASN A 226 -30.76 14.13 -11.82
N LYS A 227 -31.69 14.03 -10.84
CA LYS A 227 -32.17 15.22 -10.11
C LYS A 227 -31.11 15.82 -9.18
N ILE A 228 -30.19 15.01 -8.67
CA ILE A 228 -29.20 15.44 -7.68
C ILE A 228 -27.79 15.64 -8.25
N LYS A 229 -27.48 15.07 -9.42
CA LYS A 229 -26.19 15.29 -10.07
C LYS A 229 -26.04 16.75 -10.48
N LEU A 230 -24.79 17.21 -10.56
CA LEU A 230 -24.50 18.55 -11.10
C LEU A 230 -24.79 18.58 -12.62
N PRO A 231 -25.23 19.74 -13.16
CA PRO A 231 -25.64 19.85 -14.56
C PRO A 231 -24.50 19.50 -15.53
N TYR A 232 -23.29 20.01 -15.27
CA TYR A 232 -22.09 19.80 -16.10
C TYR A 232 -21.06 18.91 -15.41
N ASN A 233 -21.50 17.77 -14.86
CA ASN A 233 -20.62 16.88 -14.08
C ASN A 233 -19.52 16.20 -14.90
N ILE A 234 -19.70 16.08 -16.23
CA ILE A 234 -18.69 15.56 -17.15
C ILE A 234 -18.22 16.67 -18.11
N ASN A 235 -16.92 16.95 -18.12
CA ASN A 235 -16.32 17.97 -19.00
C ASN A 235 -16.29 17.52 -20.49
N ALA A 236 -16.21 18.48 -21.41
CA ALA A 236 -16.23 18.23 -22.86
C ALA A 236 -15.14 17.26 -23.33
N LEU A 237 -13.90 17.43 -22.86
CA LEU A 237 -12.76 16.58 -23.27
C LEU A 237 -12.99 15.11 -22.92
N THR A 238 -13.57 14.84 -21.74
CA THR A 238 -13.93 13.49 -21.31
C THR A 238 -15.05 12.91 -22.18
N GLN A 239 -16.08 13.70 -22.52
CA GLN A 239 -17.18 13.26 -23.37
C GLN A 239 -16.67 12.88 -24.77
N ASP A 240 -15.90 13.78 -25.40
CA ASP A 240 -15.34 13.59 -26.75
C ASP A 240 -14.46 12.34 -26.82
N LYS A 241 -13.57 12.17 -25.84
CA LYS A 241 -12.64 11.03 -25.82
C LYS A 241 -13.35 9.70 -25.61
N ALA A 242 -14.39 9.67 -24.77
CA ALA A 242 -15.19 8.48 -24.54
C ALA A 242 -15.96 8.07 -25.81
N VAL A 243 -16.59 9.03 -26.48
CA VAL A 243 -17.28 8.81 -27.76
C VAL A 243 -16.33 8.32 -28.84
N GLU A 244 -15.14 8.93 -28.98
CA GLU A 244 -14.10 8.48 -29.92
C GLU A 244 -13.71 7.02 -29.67
N MET A 245 -13.54 6.62 -28.41
CA MET A 245 -13.18 5.26 -28.04
C MET A 245 -14.29 4.26 -28.38
N LEU A 246 -15.56 4.61 -28.09
CA LEU A 246 -16.72 3.75 -28.36
C LEU A 246 -16.93 3.51 -29.86
N LYS A 247 -16.48 4.42 -30.73
CA LYS A 247 -16.47 4.25 -32.19
C LYS A 247 -15.45 3.21 -32.68
N ARG A 248 -14.65 2.59 -31.78
CA ARG A 248 -13.61 1.59 -32.10
C ARG A 248 -13.79 0.26 -31.34
N PRO A 249 -14.94 -0.44 -31.47
CA PRO A 249 -15.23 -1.66 -30.71
C PRO A 249 -14.22 -2.79 -30.96
N GLU A 250 -13.75 -2.96 -32.19
CA GLU A 250 -12.77 -3.99 -32.54
C GLU A 250 -11.41 -3.77 -31.88
N LEU A 251 -11.00 -2.51 -31.68
CA LEU A 251 -9.77 -2.18 -30.96
C LEU A 251 -9.90 -2.55 -29.48
N ILE A 252 -11.02 -2.19 -28.85
CA ILE A 252 -11.32 -2.53 -27.45
C ILE A 252 -11.26 -4.05 -27.26
N LYS A 253 -11.95 -4.80 -28.13
CA LYS A 253 -11.97 -6.26 -28.11
C LYS A 253 -10.57 -6.85 -28.22
N LYS A 254 -9.76 -6.37 -29.18
CA LYS A 254 -8.37 -6.82 -29.34
C LYS A 254 -7.52 -6.54 -28.10
N GLN A 255 -7.67 -5.38 -27.47
CA GLN A 255 -6.93 -5.04 -26.24
C GLN A 255 -7.31 -5.95 -25.07
N ILE A 256 -8.60 -6.28 -24.92
CA ILE A 256 -9.07 -7.23 -23.91
C ILE A 256 -8.44 -8.60 -24.12
N GLU A 257 -8.43 -9.12 -25.36
CA GLU A 257 -7.87 -10.44 -25.65
C GLU A 257 -6.35 -10.48 -25.38
N VAL A 258 -5.61 -9.44 -25.77
CA VAL A 258 -4.17 -9.32 -25.42
C VAL A 258 -3.97 -9.35 -23.90
N LEU A 259 -4.79 -8.63 -23.12
CA LEU A 259 -4.69 -8.64 -21.67
C LEU A 259 -5.05 -9.99 -21.04
N LYS A 260 -5.99 -10.74 -21.63
CA LYS A 260 -6.31 -12.11 -21.19
C LYS A 260 -5.15 -13.07 -21.46
N ASP A 261 -4.57 -13.00 -22.64
CA ASP A 261 -3.41 -13.82 -23.02
C ASP A 261 -2.21 -13.53 -22.11
N GLU A 262 -1.92 -12.24 -21.88
CA GLU A 262 -0.85 -11.82 -20.98
C GLU A 262 -1.12 -12.18 -19.52
N LYS A 263 -2.38 -12.16 -19.07
CA LYS A 263 -2.76 -12.68 -17.75
C LYS A 263 -2.43 -14.17 -17.62
N ALA A 264 -2.75 -14.97 -18.64
CA ALA A 264 -2.47 -16.40 -18.64
C ALA A 264 -0.97 -16.68 -18.61
N LYS A 265 -0.18 -16.00 -19.45
CA LYS A 265 1.29 -16.11 -19.47
C LYS A 265 1.93 -15.67 -18.16
N LEU A 266 1.49 -14.53 -17.61
CA LEU A 266 2.03 -14.02 -16.35
C LEU A 266 1.69 -14.98 -15.20
N LYS A 267 0.46 -15.50 -15.14
CA LYS A 267 0.06 -16.50 -14.16
C LYS A 267 0.95 -17.74 -14.23
N GLN A 268 1.21 -18.28 -15.44
CA GLN A 268 2.09 -19.42 -15.62
C GLN A 268 3.52 -19.11 -15.15
N ALA A 269 4.09 -17.98 -15.58
CA ALA A 269 5.44 -17.59 -15.19
C ALA A 269 5.60 -17.38 -13.68
N LEU A 270 4.56 -16.89 -12.99
CA LEU A 270 4.54 -16.73 -11.54
C LEU A 270 4.57 -18.08 -10.79
N THR A 271 4.04 -19.16 -11.36
CA THR A 271 4.11 -20.50 -10.73
C THR A 271 5.54 -21.06 -10.67
N GLU A 272 6.46 -20.52 -11.46
CA GLU A 272 7.88 -20.90 -11.45
C GLU A 272 8.71 -20.08 -10.44
N ILE A 273 8.10 -19.11 -9.76
CA ILE A 273 8.77 -18.23 -8.79
C ILE A 273 8.67 -18.90 -7.41
N ARG A 274 9.82 -19.20 -6.79
CA ARG A 274 9.91 -19.98 -5.55
C ARG A 274 9.12 -19.35 -4.40
N GLU A 275 9.09 -18.02 -4.35
CA GLU A 275 8.47 -17.26 -3.27
C GLU A 275 6.94 -17.20 -3.41
N VAL A 276 6.39 -17.58 -4.56
CA VAL A 276 4.95 -17.56 -4.80
C VAL A 276 4.32 -18.81 -4.20
N HIS A 277 3.54 -18.64 -3.15
CA HIS A 277 2.83 -19.74 -2.48
C HIS A 277 1.50 -20.06 -3.13
N LYS A 278 0.76 -19.03 -3.55
CA LYS A 278 -0.60 -19.20 -4.09
C LYS A 278 -0.93 -18.09 -5.06
N ILE A 279 -1.55 -18.45 -6.19
CA ILE A 279 -2.16 -17.49 -7.12
C ILE A 279 -3.67 -17.71 -7.08
N TYR A 280 -4.41 -16.69 -6.64
CA TYR A 280 -5.87 -16.78 -6.55
C TYR A 280 -6.52 -16.69 -7.95
N PRO A 281 -7.70 -17.32 -8.16
CA PRO A 281 -8.47 -17.16 -9.39
C PRO A 281 -8.79 -15.70 -9.68
N SER A 282 -8.78 -15.30 -10.95
CA SER A 282 -9.10 -13.93 -11.32
C SER A 282 -9.81 -13.84 -12.67
N ASP A 283 -10.96 -13.20 -12.64
CA ASP A 283 -11.79 -12.79 -13.77
C ASP A 283 -11.57 -11.31 -14.14
N ALA A 284 -10.61 -10.64 -13.49
CA ALA A 284 -10.24 -9.24 -13.73
C ALA A 284 -8.95 -9.09 -14.56
N ASN A 285 -8.45 -7.85 -14.70
CA ASN A 285 -7.16 -7.52 -15.34
C ASN A 285 -5.98 -7.44 -14.34
N PHE A 286 -6.04 -8.23 -13.28
CA PHE A 286 -4.98 -8.35 -12.28
C PHE A 286 -4.99 -9.74 -11.67
N LEU A 287 -3.94 -10.11 -10.95
CA LEU A 287 -3.84 -11.32 -10.15
C LEU A 287 -3.63 -10.92 -8.69
N LEU A 288 -4.25 -11.64 -7.75
CA LEU A 288 -3.86 -11.61 -6.36
C LEU A 288 -2.92 -12.80 -6.11
N VAL A 289 -1.74 -12.53 -5.57
CA VAL A 289 -0.67 -13.52 -5.41
C VAL A 289 -0.16 -13.48 -3.99
N GLU A 290 -0.17 -14.62 -3.32
CA GLU A 290 0.43 -14.84 -2.01
C GLU A 290 1.91 -15.17 -2.18
N PHE A 291 2.75 -14.42 -1.48
CA PHE A 291 4.19 -14.61 -1.43
C PHE A 291 4.62 -15.15 -0.05
N GLU A 292 5.82 -15.68 0.06
CA GLU A 292 6.44 -16.04 1.34
C GLU A 292 6.50 -14.82 2.28
N ASP A 293 7.09 -13.72 1.78
CA ASP A 293 7.01 -12.39 2.39
C ASP A 293 6.69 -11.34 1.32
N ALA A 294 5.42 -10.91 1.27
CA ALA A 294 4.95 -9.92 0.32
C ALA A 294 5.55 -8.53 0.54
N LYS A 295 5.88 -8.13 1.78
CA LYS A 295 6.43 -6.80 2.07
C LYS A 295 7.87 -6.71 1.58
N VAL A 296 8.68 -7.72 1.87
CA VAL A 296 10.06 -7.81 1.37
C VAL A 296 10.05 -7.80 -0.16
N THR A 297 9.23 -8.67 -0.77
CA THR A 297 9.08 -8.73 -2.24
C THR A 297 8.68 -7.37 -2.82
N TYR A 298 7.70 -6.69 -2.20
CA TYR A 298 7.24 -5.37 -2.61
C TYR A 298 8.36 -4.33 -2.58
N HIS A 299 9.13 -4.28 -1.50
CA HIS A 299 10.22 -3.31 -1.33
C HIS A 299 11.38 -3.55 -2.30
N ILE A 300 11.72 -4.83 -2.60
CA ILE A 300 12.70 -5.18 -3.64
C ILE A 300 12.24 -4.63 -4.99
N LEU A 301 11.00 -4.91 -5.38
CA LEU A 301 10.43 -4.44 -6.64
C LEU A 301 10.38 -2.91 -6.72
N LEU A 302 10.00 -2.25 -5.62
CA LEU A 302 9.92 -0.79 -5.53
C LEU A 302 11.29 -0.14 -5.77
N ARG A 303 12.37 -0.68 -5.18
CA ARG A 303 13.75 -0.20 -5.40
C ARG A 303 14.21 -0.34 -6.86
N LYS A 304 13.60 -1.27 -7.62
CA LYS A 304 13.84 -1.46 -9.06
C LYS A 304 12.87 -0.67 -9.95
N GLY A 305 12.05 0.20 -9.36
CA GLY A 305 11.06 1.02 -10.05
C GLY A 305 9.84 0.23 -10.54
N ILE A 306 9.54 -0.93 -9.95
CA ILE A 306 8.36 -1.74 -10.26
C ILE A 306 7.37 -1.60 -9.11
N VAL A 307 6.25 -0.94 -9.38
CA VAL A 307 5.23 -0.64 -8.37
C VAL A 307 4.06 -1.60 -8.53
N LEU A 308 3.86 -2.46 -7.54
CA LEU A 308 2.68 -3.30 -7.39
C LEU A 308 1.73 -2.71 -6.35
N ARG A 309 0.73 -3.48 -5.90
CA ARG A 309 -0.12 -3.09 -4.78
C ARG A 309 -0.05 -4.10 -3.66
N ASP A 310 0.53 -3.69 -2.52
CA ASP A 310 0.47 -4.46 -1.28
C ASP A 310 -0.96 -4.56 -0.76
N ARG A 311 -1.38 -5.79 -0.45
CA ARG A 311 -2.68 -6.15 0.10
C ARG A 311 -2.55 -6.94 1.40
N SER A 312 -1.35 -7.01 1.98
CA SER A 312 -1.06 -7.73 3.23
C SER A 312 -1.89 -7.27 4.42
N SER A 313 -2.41 -6.03 4.43
CA SER A 313 -3.33 -5.54 5.47
C SER A 313 -4.76 -6.08 5.34
N GLN A 314 -5.16 -6.53 4.16
CA GLN A 314 -6.49 -7.08 3.88
C GLN A 314 -6.44 -8.61 3.83
N ILE A 315 -5.40 -9.16 3.21
CA ILE A 315 -5.19 -10.60 3.00
C ILE A 315 -3.68 -10.84 3.20
N LYS A 316 -3.34 -11.60 4.24
CA LYS A 316 -1.95 -11.79 4.70
C LYS A 316 -1.01 -12.19 3.54
N ASN A 317 0.16 -11.56 3.48
CA ASN A 317 1.23 -11.84 2.54
C ASN A 317 0.82 -11.83 1.06
N THR A 318 -0.10 -10.95 0.66
CA THR A 318 -0.52 -10.86 -0.74
C THR A 318 -0.13 -9.55 -1.42
N LEU A 319 0.27 -9.68 -2.68
CA LEU A 319 0.42 -8.58 -3.63
C LEU A 319 -0.62 -8.72 -4.73
N ARG A 320 -1.25 -7.61 -5.10
CA ARG A 320 -2.10 -7.53 -6.29
C ARG A 320 -1.27 -6.99 -7.45
N ILE A 321 -1.16 -7.79 -8.50
CA ILE A 321 -0.36 -7.55 -9.70
C ILE A 321 -1.29 -7.21 -10.86
N THR A 322 -1.27 -5.96 -11.32
CA THR A 322 -2.00 -5.57 -12.54
C THR A 322 -1.32 -6.16 -13.77
N ILE A 323 -2.11 -6.62 -14.73
CA ILE A 323 -1.59 -7.14 -16.00
C ILE A 323 -1.20 -5.95 -16.88
N GLY A 324 0.09 -5.86 -17.21
CA GLY A 324 0.64 -4.85 -18.09
C GLY A 324 0.85 -5.36 -19.51
N THR A 325 1.67 -4.63 -20.25
CA THR A 325 2.17 -5.04 -21.57
C THR A 325 3.13 -6.24 -21.46
N PRO A 326 3.39 -6.97 -22.56
CA PRO A 326 4.35 -8.08 -22.55
C PRO A 326 5.74 -7.69 -22.01
N LYS A 327 6.20 -6.47 -22.32
CA LYS A 327 7.49 -5.96 -21.85
C LYS A 327 7.49 -5.71 -20.33
N GLU A 328 6.41 -5.14 -19.79
CA GLU A 328 6.28 -4.89 -18.35
C GLU A 328 6.18 -6.20 -17.57
N ASN A 329 5.35 -7.14 -18.04
CA ASN A 329 5.19 -8.45 -17.43
C ASN A 329 6.51 -9.24 -17.44
N ALA A 330 7.25 -9.22 -18.56
CA ALA A 330 8.56 -9.85 -18.65
C ALA A 330 9.59 -9.22 -17.70
N ARG A 331 9.59 -7.89 -17.56
CA ARG A 331 10.47 -7.18 -16.61
C ARG A 331 10.16 -7.58 -15.17
N LEU A 332 8.87 -7.68 -14.80
CA LEU A 332 8.45 -8.16 -13.48
C LEU A 332 8.97 -9.57 -13.20
N ILE A 333 8.71 -10.52 -14.10
CA ILE A 333 9.15 -11.91 -13.96
C ILE A 333 10.67 -12.01 -13.90
N GLN A 334 11.40 -11.28 -14.75
CA GLN A 334 12.85 -11.29 -14.73
C GLN A 334 13.40 -10.79 -13.39
N THR A 335 12.77 -9.76 -12.81
CA THR A 335 13.19 -9.22 -11.50
C THR A 335 12.91 -10.25 -10.41
N LEU A 336 11.74 -10.86 -10.40
CA LEU A 336 11.39 -11.91 -9.44
C LEU A 336 12.30 -13.16 -9.55
N LYS A 337 12.66 -13.59 -10.77
CA LYS A 337 13.57 -14.74 -10.98
C LYS A 337 15.01 -14.45 -10.56
N LYS A 338 15.50 -13.23 -10.79
CA LYS A 338 16.87 -12.83 -10.41
C LYS A 338 17.01 -12.58 -8.91
N GLU A 339 15.93 -12.17 -8.27
CA GLU A 339 15.90 -11.69 -6.89
C GLU A 339 14.99 -12.56 -6.02
N ALA A 340 14.87 -13.86 -6.33
CA ALA A 340 14.49 -14.86 -5.33
C ALA A 340 15.31 -14.53 -4.06
N PRO A 341 14.72 -14.37 -2.86
CA PRO A 341 15.43 -13.99 -1.68
C PRO A 341 16.38 -15.14 -1.35
N ASN A 342 17.57 -15.08 -1.95
CA ASN A 342 18.75 -15.34 -1.18
C ASN A 342 18.68 -14.36 -0.01
N GLU A 343 18.82 -14.89 1.19
CA GLU A 343 19.09 -14.19 2.44
C GLU A 343 20.22 -13.14 2.27
N THR A 344 19.93 -11.99 1.64
CA THR A 344 20.94 -11.04 1.14
C THR A 344 20.80 -9.65 1.73
N GLY A 345 19.99 -9.49 2.79
CA GLY A 345 20.29 -8.45 3.77
C GLY A 345 21.54 -8.88 4.52
N ARG A 346 22.48 -7.96 4.75
CA ARG A 346 23.61 -8.20 5.67
C ARG A 346 23.10 -8.16 7.10
N ILE A 347 22.42 -9.24 7.46
CA ILE A 347 21.78 -9.44 8.75
C ILE A 347 22.60 -10.44 9.54
N GLY A 348 23.00 -10.02 10.73
CA GLY A 348 23.69 -10.86 11.68
C GLY A 348 22.88 -10.96 12.96
N ARG A 349 22.84 -12.16 13.52
CA ARG A 349 22.16 -12.45 14.78
C ARG A 349 23.12 -13.10 15.74
N CYS A 350 22.96 -12.80 17.02
CA CYS A 350 23.63 -13.49 18.09
C CYS A 350 22.64 -13.69 19.24
N MET A 351 22.61 -14.91 19.76
CA MET A 351 21.95 -15.21 21.02
C MET A 351 23.01 -15.75 21.97
N ARG A 352 23.09 -15.16 23.16
CA ARG A 352 24.08 -15.53 24.18
C ARG A 352 23.36 -15.70 25.51
N THR A 353 23.62 -16.81 26.18
CA THR A 353 23.02 -17.14 27.48
C THR A 353 24.12 -17.61 28.43
N THR A 354 24.21 -17.00 29.60
CA THR A 354 25.05 -17.42 30.74
C THR A 354 24.17 -17.66 31.95
N ALA A 355 24.79 -17.92 33.11
CA ALA A 355 24.07 -17.97 34.38
C ALA A 355 23.55 -16.57 34.81
N GLU A 356 24.13 -15.50 34.26
CA GLU A 356 23.90 -14.10 34.67
C GLU A 356 23.04 -13.35 33.64
N THR A 357 23.19 -13.64 32.34
CA THR A 357 22.51 -12.88 31.28
C THR A 357 21.89 -13.77 30.21
N LYS A 358 20.82 -13.28 29.59
CA LYS A 358 20.24 -13.83 28.35
C LYS A 358 20.02 -12.70 27.36
N ILE A 359 20.70 -12.79 26.22
CA ILE A 359 20.86 -11.69 25.28
C ILE A 359 20.49 -12.14 23.87
N TYR A 360 19.66 -11.34 23.22
CA TYR A 360 19.40 -11.41 21.79
C TYR A 360 19.83 -10.11 21.12
N VAL A 361 20.69 -10.22 20.11
CA VAL A 361 21.06 -9.11 19.24
C VAL A 361 20.79 -9.48 17.78
N GLU A 362 20.13 -8.58 17.07
CA GLU A 362 20.02 -8.59 15.60
C GLU A 362 20.53 -7.26 15.04
N VAL A 363 21.40 -7.35 14.05
CA VAL A 363 21.95 -6.21 13.32
C VAL A 363 21.57 -6.36 11.85
N ASN A 364 20.98 -5.32 11.28
CA ASN A 364 20.74 -5.20 9.85
C ASN A 364 21.55 -4.01 9.29
N LEU A 365 22.62 -4.31 8.55
CA LEU A 365 23.51 -3.26 8.02
C LEU A 365 22.90 -2.46 6.86
N ASP A 366 21.74 -2.89 6.32
CA ASP A 366 21.16 -2.34 5.10
C ASP A 366 19.77 -1.70 5.31
N ASP A 367 19.15 -1.86 6.48
CA ASP A 367 17.83 -1.28 6.79
C ASP A 367 17.77 -0.79 8.25
N PRO A 368 17.58 0.51 8.51
CA PRO A 368 17.47 1.08 9.86
C PRO A 368 16.11 0.87 10.54
N ALA A 369 15.11 0.31 9.85
CA ALA A 369 13.76 0.19 10.40
C ALA A 369 13.69 -0.73 11.64
N GLY A 370 12.83 -0.37 12.60
CA GLY A 370 12.46 -1.25 13.72
C GLY A 370 13.51 -1.42 14.83
N SER A 371 14.48 -0.50 14.93
CA SER A 371 15.49 -0.54 15.99
C SER A 371 14.88 -0.37 17.37
N VAL A 372 15.28 -1.22 18.32
CA VAL A 372 14.83 -1.19 19.72
C VAL A 372 15.93 -1.79 20.61
N SER A 373 16.33 -1.03 21.62
CA SER A 373 17.32 -1.46 22.61
C SER A 373 16.65 -1.53 23.97
N THR A 374 16.74 -2.68 24.63
CA THR A 374 16.21 -2.85 25.99
C THR A 374 17.17 -3.72 26.78
N THR A 375 17.97 -3.08 27.62
CA THR A 375 18.96 -3.72 28.49
C THR A 375 18.61 -3.61 29.97
N GLY A 376 17.74 -2.67 30.32
CA GLY A 376 17.41 -2.34 31.70
C GLY A 376 18.36 -1.31 32.33
N VAL A 377 19.38 -0.86 31.58
CA VAL A 377 20.26 0.27 31.94
C VAL A 377 19.95 1.43 30.99
N ALA A 378 19.26 2.46 31.49
CA ALA A 378 18.65 3.50 30.67
C ALA A 378 19.67 4.33 29.89
N PHE A 379 20.81 4.68 30.51
CA PHE A 379 21.86 5.41 29.80
C PHE A 379 22.50 4.55 28.71
N PHE A 380 22.65 3.25 28.94
CA PHE A 380 23.22 2.34 27.95
C PHE A 380 22.26 2.08 26.77
N ASP A 381 20.97 1.92 27.04
CA ASP A 381 19.94 1.84 25.99
C ASP A 381 19.98 3.08 25.09
N HIS A 382 20.15 4.26 25.69
CA HIS A 382 20.34 5.50 24.94
C HIS A 382 21.59 5.46 24.05
N MET A 383 22.72 4.96 24.56
CA MET A 383 23.96 4.81 23.78
C MET A 383 23.83 3.82 22.62
N LEU A 384 23.12 2.70 22.79
CA LEU A 384 22.84 1.75 21.71
C LEU A 384 21.95 2.38 20.63
N ASP A 385 20.98 3.19 21.02
CA ASP A 385 20.15 3.95 20.08
C ASP A 385 20.96 4.98 19.28
N GLN A 386 22.02 5.56 19.87
CA GLN A 386 22.95 6.42 19.12
C GLN A 386 23.68 5.61 18.02
N ILE A 387 24.08 4.37 18.30
CA ILE A 387 24.69 3.48 17.30
C ILE A 387 23.73 3.25 16.12
N ALA A 388 22.49 2.86 16.41
CA ALA A 388 21.49 2.61 15.38
C ALA A 388 21.22 3.85 14.52
N ARG A 389 20.94 4.98 15.17
CA ARG A 389 20.54 6.25 14.52
C ARG A 389 21.68 6.83 13.69
N HIS A 390 22.88 6.97 14.26
CA HIS A 390 24.00 7.62 13.59
C HIS A 390 24.71 6.68 12.61
N GLY A 391 24.65 5.37 12.87
CA GLY A 391 25.09 4.28 12.00
C GLY A 391 24.19 4.06 10.79
N ALA A 392 22.92 4.49 10.87
CA ALA A 392 21.88 4.21 9.87
C ALA A 392 21.71 2.70 9.61
N ILE A 393 21.70 1.93 10.69
CA ILE A 393 21.54 0.46 10.70
C ILE A 393 20.36 0.06 11.58
N GLY A 394 19.81 -1.11 11.33
CA GLY A 394 18.78 -1.72 12.17
C GLY A 394 19.45 -2.42 13.34
N LEU A 395 19.07 -2.07 14.57
CA LEU A 395 19.62 -2.67 15.78
C LEU A 395 18.51 -3.08 16.73
N LYS A 396 18.40 -4.38 16.99
CA LYS A 396 17.49 -4.92 18.00
C LYS A 396 18.31 -5.60 19.09
N VAL A 397 18.22 -5.07 20.31
CA VAL A 397 18.90 -5.60 21.50
C VAL A 397 17.86 -5.88 22.57
N GLN A 398 17.82 -7.12 23.05
CA GLN A 398 16.96 -7.54 24.16
C GLN A 398 17.81 -8.29 25.17
N VAL A 399 17.84 -7.81 26.41
CA VAL A 399 18.64 -8.41 27.49
C VAL A 399 17.75 -8.67 28.70
N GLU A 400 17.88 -9.86 29.24
CA GLU A 400 17.49 -10.21 30.60
C GLU A 400 18.80 -10.34 31.40
N GLY A 401 19.16 -9.31 32.16
CA GLY A 401 20.43 -9.23 32.91
C GLY A 401 20.26 -9.30 34.43
N ASP A 402 21.34 -9.58 35.14
CA ASP A 402 21.47 -9.70 36.59
C ASP A 402 21.68 -8.36 37.31
N LEU A 403 20.92 -7.32 36.92
CA LEU A 403 21.03 -5.93 37.39
C LEU A 403 20.89 -5.74 38.92
N LYS A 404 20.55 -6.80 39.67
CA LYS A 404 20.52 -6.80 41.14
C LYS A 404 21.91 -6.90 41.76
N ILE A 405 22.88 -7.44 41.03
CA ILE A 405 24.28 -7.53 41.46
C ILE A 405 24.99 -6.26 41.02
N ASP A 406 25.17 -6.08 39.71
CA ASP A 406 25.67 -4.85 39.07
C ASP A 406 25.31 -4.82 37.57
N THR A 407 25.82 -3.84 36.83
CA THR A 407 25.60 -3.69 35.38
C THR A 407 26.71 -4.34 34.53
N HIS A 408 27.75 -4.90 35.16
CA HIS A 408 28.99 -5.32 34.51
C HIS A 408 28.74 -6.38 33.45
N HIS A 409 28.17 -7.52 33.86
CA HIS A 409 27.86 -8.63 32.96
C HIS A 409 26.85 -8.22 31.89
N THR A 410 25.86 -7.42 32.25
CA THR A 410 24.84 -6.95 31.30
C THR A 410 25.46 -6.15 30.15
N ILE A 411 26.35 -5.19 30.44
CA ILE A 411 26.99 -4.35 29.41
C ILE A 411 28.03 -5.16 28.62
N GLU A 412 28.89 -5.91 29.31
CA GLU A 412 29.96 -6.69 28.68
C GLU A 412 29.39 -7.76 27.73
N ASP A 413 28.43 -8.54 28.21
CA ASP A 413 27.85 -9.63 27.42
C ASP A 413 27.02 -9.10 26.25
N THR A 414 26.39 -7.92 26.41
CA THR A 414 25.70 -7.24 25.32
C THR A 414 26.69 -6.83 24.24
N ALA A 415 27.86 -6.30 24.63
CA ALA A 415 28.91 -5.94 23.70
C ALA A 415 29.46 -7.17 22.94
N LEU A 416 29.68 -8.28 23.64
CA LEU A 416 30.09 -9.55 23.03
C LEU A 416 29.07 -10.04 22.00
N ALA A 417 27.78 -10.04 22.35
CA ALA A 417 26.71 -10.46 21.46
C ALA A 417 26.56 -9.52 20.26
N LEU A 418 26.69 -8.20 20.49
CA LEU A 418 26.67 -7.18 19.45
C LEU A 418 27.81 -7.36 18.44
N GLY A 419 29.05 -7.50 18.92
CA GLY A 419 30.20 -7.71 18.05
C GLY A 419 30.07 -9.01 17.23
N ALA A 420 29.58 -10.10 17.85
CA ALA A 420 29.31 -11.35 17.14
C ALA A 420 28.22 -11.18 16.06
N ALA A 421 27.15 -10.44 16.35
CA ALA A 421 26.12 -10.12 15.37
C ALA A 421 26.68 -9.30 14.19
N PHE A 422 27.54 -8.30 14.44
CA PHE A 422 28.22 -7.57 13.37
C PHE A 422 29.12 -8.47 12.52
N ASN A 423 29.94 -9.32 13.14
CA ASN A 423 30.79 -10.27 12.41
C ASN A 423 29.94 -11.25 11.57
N ASN A 424 28.80 -11.69 12.10
CA ASN A 424 27.83 -12.52 11.38
C ASN A 424 27.09 -11.79 10.26
N ALA A 425 26.92 -10.46 10.34
CA ALA A 425 26.32 -9.65 9.29
C ALA A 425 27.30 -9.40 8.13
N LEU A 426 28.60 -9.32 8.45
CA LEU A 426 29.66 -8.95 7.53
C LEU A 426 30.22 -10.12 6.68
N LYS A 427 29.78 -11.38 6.92
CA LYS A 427 30.18 -12.67 6.27
C LYS A 427 31.25 -12.61 5.17
N GLU A 428 30.98 -11.93 4.04
CA GLU A 428 31.98 -11.62 3.01
C GLU A 428 32.50 -10.18 3.17
N ARG A 429 33.74 -10.05 3.67
CA ARG A 429 34.44 -8.76 3.91
C ARG A 429 34.85 -8.01 2.63
N LYS A 430 34.23 -8.31 1.49
CA LYS A 430 34.49 -7.65 0.20
C LYS A 430 33.97 -6.22 0.22
N GLY A 431 34.83 -5.27 -0.13
CA GLY A 431 34.50 -3.84 -0.19
C GLY A 431 34.37 -3.11 1.15
N ILE A 432 34.90 -3.68 2.26
CA ILE A 432 35.00 -2.98 3.56
C ILE A 432 36.28 -2.14 3.55
N GLU A 433 36.17 -0.83 3.83
CA GLU A 433 37.35 0.05 3.95
C GLU A 433 37.70 0.35 5.42
N ARG A 434 38.90 0.90 5.64
CA ARG A 434 39.35 1.39 6.94
C ARG A 434 38.93 2.83 7.10
N TYR A 435 38.15 3.14 8.12
CA TYR A 435 37.61 4.48 8.30
C TYR A 435 37.81 5.00 9.71
N GLY A 436 37.85 6.31 9.80
CA GLY A 436 37.73 7.03 11.07
C GLY A 436 36.83 8.23 10.94
N PHE A 437 36.31 8.68 12.08
CA PHE A 437 35.45 9.84 12.18
C PHE A 437 35.87 10.70 13.38
N LEU A 438 35.91 12.02 13.18
CA LEU A 438 36.07 13.00 14.25
C LEU A 438 34.74 13.69 14.49
N LEU A 439 34.30 13.72 15.75
CA LEU A 439 33.03 14.32 16.15
C LEU A 439 33.26 15.36 17.25
N PRO A 440 33.02 16.65 16.98
CA PRO A 440 32.90 17.65 18.03
C PRO A 440 31.50 17.59 18.67
N MET A 441 31.43 17.72 20.00
CA MET A 441 30.18 17.84 20.75
C MET A 441 30.38 18.66 22.02
N ASP A 442 29.77 19.84 22.07
CA ASP A 442 29.90 20.80 23.18
C ASP A 442 31.38 21.08 23.54
N ASP A 443 31.83 20.64 24.73
CA ASP A 443 33.21 20.76 25.21
C ASP A 443 34.11 19.57 24.84
N SER A 444 33.58 18.57 24.12
CA SER A 444 34.27 17.32 23.80
C SER A 444 34.62 17.16 22.32
N LEU A 445 35.74 16.47 22.06
CA LEU A 445 36.16 16.06 20.73
C LEU A 445 36.53 14.57 20.74
N ALA A 446 35.70 13.74 20.08
CA ALA A 446 35.93 12.31 19.96
C ALA A 446 36.50 11.94 18.59
N GLN A 447 37.49 11.05 18.59
CA GLN A 447 38.06 10.42 17.41
C GLN A 447 37.90 8.92 17.53
N VAL A 448 37.30 8.30 16.50
CA VAL A 448 37.14 6.84 16.43
C VAL A 448 37.61 6.35 15.07
N ALA A 449 38.49 5.36 15.04
CA ALA A 449 38.89 4.62 13.85
C ALA A 449 38.59 3.13 14.00
N ILE A 450 38.11 2.50 12.93
CA ILE A 450 37.71 1.09 12.89
C ILE A 450 38.26 0.37 11.64
N ASP A 451 38.73 -0.86 11.85
CA ASP A 451 39.11 -1.79 10.79
C ASP A 451 38.56 -3.20 11.08
N PHE A 452 37.64 -3.70 10.24
CA PHE A 452 37.16 -5.09 10.31
C PHE A 452 38.13 -6.10 9.64
N GLY A 453 39.43 -5.88 9.82
CA GLY A 453 40.52 -6.68 9.27
C GLY A 453 40.73 -8.04 9.95
N GLY A 454 39.80 -8.48 10.80
CA GLY A 454 39.77 -9.81 11.40
C GLY A 454 40.63 -10.01 12.64
N ARG A 455 41.38 -8.99 13.08
CA ARG A 455 42.22 -9.03 14.28
C ARG A 455 41.62 -8.12 15.34
N PRO A 456 41.28 -8.64 16.52
CA PRO A 456 40.75 -7.82 17.60
C PRO A 456 41.88 -7.04 18.28
N GLN A 457 41.72 -5.72 18.42
CA GLN A 457 42.60 -4.85 19.20
C GLN A 457 41.84 -3.58 19.58
N LEU A 458 41.98 -3.12 20.82
CA LEU A 458 41.48 -1.81 21.26
C LEU A 458 42.65 -0.94 21.73
N GLU A 459 42.81 0.22 21.10
CA GLU A 459 43.62 1.32 21.61
C GLU A 459 42.68 2.38 22.20
N TRP A 460 42.89 2.71 23.48
CA TRP A 460 41.96 3.53 24.28
C TRP A 460 42.69 4.71 24.92
N ASP A 461 42.35 5.93 24.49
CA ASP A 461 42.84 7.19 25.03
C ASP A 461 41.67 8.09 25.45
N ALA A 462 41.00 7.68 26.54
CA ALA A 462 39.91 8.43 27.13
C ALA A 462 39.98 8.32 28.66
N GLN A 463 39.86 9.46 29.33
CA GLN A 463 39.84 9.56 30.78
C GLN A 463 38.53 10.18 31.25
N PHE A 464 37.90 9.54 32.23
CA PHE A 464 36.69 10.01 32.88
C PHE A 464 37.00 10.41 34.31
N SER A 465 36.41 11.51 34.76
CA SER A 465 36.64 12.07 36.10
C SER A 465 35.70 11.48 37.16
N GLY A 466 34.48 11.15 36.75
CA GLY A 466 33.46 10.51 37.56
C GLY A 466 33.44 9.00 37.38
N ASN A 467 32.91 8.31 38.39
CA ASN A 467 32.79 6.85 38.39
C ASN A 467 31.52 6.37 37.64
N HIS A 468 30.55 7.26 37.40
CA HIS A 468 29.27 6.95 36.75
C HIS A 468 28.77 8.11 35.89
N VAL A 469 28.03 7.77 34.82
CA VAL A 469 27.16 8.69 34.09
C VAL A 469 25.77 8.05 33.99
N GLY A 470 24.77 8.70 34.59
CA GLY A 470 23.47 8.08 34.79
C GLY A 470 23.58 6.82 35.67
N ASP A 471 23.08 5.70 35.16
CA ASP A 471 23.12 4.38 35.78
C ASP A 471 24.27 3.49 35.27
N MET A 472 25.16 4.02 34.41
CA MET A 472 26.28 3.28 33.82
C MET A 472 27.61 3.67 34.48
N PRO A 473 28.40 2.71 35.02
CA PRO A 473 29.76 2.97 35.47
C PRO A 473 30.67 3.36 34.30
N THR A 474 31.51 4.38 34.48
CA THR A 474 32.34 4.95 33.39
C THR A 474 33.41 3.99 32.91
N GLU A 475 33.91 3.10 33.77
CA GLU A 475 34.86 2.04 33.40
C GLU A 475 34.28 1.11 32.32
N MET A 476 32.95 0.85 32.38
CA MET A 476 32.26 -0.06 31.47
C MET A 476 32.25 0.42 30.02
N VAL A 477 32.50 1.70 29.77
CA VAL A 477 32.61 2.23 28.41
C VAL A 477 33.80 1.59 27.68
N SER A 478 34.96 1.51 28.34
CA SER A 478 36.14 0.86 27.75
C SER A 478 35.94 -0.65 27.58
N HIS A 479 35.32 -1.30 28.57
CA HIS A 479 34.99 -2.72 28.53
C HIS A 479 34.01 -3.05 27.40
N PHE A 480 32.99 -2.21 27.17
CA PHE A 480 32.06 -2.36 26.05
C PHE A 480 32.81 -2.38 24.71
N PHE A 481 33.67 -1.40 24.44
CA PHE A 481 34.41 -1.36 23.17
C PHE A 481 35.43 -2.49 23.05
N LYS A 482 36.03 -2.91 24.17
CA LYS A 482 36.95 -4.05 24.19
C LYS A 482 36.22 -5.33 23.80
N SER A 483 35.12 -5.64 24.48
CA SER A 483 34.31 -6.83 24.24
C SER A 483 33.67 -6.83 22.86
N PHE A 484 33.19 -5.69 22.38
CA PHE A 484 32.75 -5.54 20.99
C PHE A 484 33.88 -5.87 20.02
N SER A 485 35.09 -5.29 20.20
CA SER A 485 36.22 -5.51 19.29
C SER A 485 36.63 -6.97 19.17
N ASP A 486 36.54 -7.71 20.29
CA ASP A 486 36.93 -9.12 20.37
C ASP A 486 36.04 -10.02 19.53
N THR A 487 34.72 -9.87 19.62
CA THR A 487 33.77 -10.71 18.89
C THR A 487 33.43 -10.18 17.50
N ALA A 488 33.51 -8.86 17.29
CA ALA A 488 33.45 -8.25 15.96
C ALA A 488 34.71 -8.55 15.12
N ARG A 489 35.80 -8.96 15.78
CA ARG A 489 37.12 -9.20 15.18
C ARG A 489 37.62 -7.98 14.43
N CYS A 490 37.63 -6.83 15.11
CA CYS A 490 38.03 -5.55 14.53
C CYS A 490 39.07 -4.82 15.39
N ASN A 491 39.87 -4.00 14.75
CA ASN A 491 40.72 -3.02 15.42
C ASN A 491 39.89 -1.75 15.67
N LEU A 492 39.98 -1.24 16.90
CA LEU A 492 39.40 0.04 17.31
C LEU A 492 40.49 0.93 17.89
N ASN A 493 40.49 2.20 17.48
CA ASN A 493 41.27 3.25 18.12
C ASN A 493 40.29 4.36 18.52
N ILE A 494 40.22 4.66 19.81
CA ILE A 494 39.28 5.63 20.37
C ILE A 494 40.06 6.62 21.21
N LYS A 495 39.89 7.90 20.91
CA LYS A 495 40.42 9.02 21.68
C LYS A 495 39.30 10.03 21.97
N VAL A 496 39.27 10.61 23.17
CA VAL A 496 38.39 11.75 23.46
C VAL A 496 39.07 12.76 24.38
N GLU A 497 38.86 14.03 24.09
CA GLU A 497 39.22 15.15 24.95
C GLU A 497 37.95 15.90 25.36
N GLY A 498 37.91 16.49 26.56
CA GLY A 498 36.77 17.25 27.09
C GLY A 498 36.64 17.16 28.61
N ASP A 499 35.81 18.02 29.21
CA ASP A 499 35.66 18.11 30.66
C ASP A 499 34.47 17.26 31.14
N ASN A 500 33.33 17.33 30.46
CA ASN A 500 32.11 16.65 30.85
C ASN A 500 32.09 15.17 30.41
N ASP A 501 32.05 14.24 31.37
CA ASP A 501 32.05 12.79 31.11
C ASP A 501 30.83 12.32 30.29
N HIS A 502 29.66 12.93 30.45
CA HIS A 502 28.50 12.62 29.61
C HIS A 502 28.77 12.98 28.16
N HIS A 503 29.29 14.18 27.91
CA HIS A 503 29.57 14.65 26.55
C HIS A 503 30.66 13.81 25.89
N LYS A 504 31.70 13.43 26.65
CA LYS A 504 32.74 12.51 26.18
C LYS A 504 32.20 11.14 25.78
N ILE A 505 31.35 10.52 26.60
CA ILE A 505 30.81 9.18 26.29
C ILE A 505 29.88 9.23 25.06
N GLU A 506 28.93 10.16 25.04
CA GLU A 506 27.99 10.26 23.93
C GLU A 506 28.69 10.64 22.62
N SER A 507 29.73 11.48 22.65
CA SER A 507 30.54 11.79 21.47
C SER A 507 31.32 10.59 20.96
N ILE A 508 31.88 9.74 21.84
CA ILE A 508 32.50 8.46 21.45
C ILE A 508 31.50 7.56 20.73
N PHE A 509 30.30 7.33 21.30
CA PHE A 509 29.31 6.45 20.69
C PHE A 509 28.81 6.95 19.33
N LYS A 510 28.59 8.26 19.18
CA LYS A 510 28.22 8.88 17.90
C LYS A 510 29.35 8.80 16.87
N ALA A 511 30.60 9.06 17.27
CA ALA A 511 31.76 8.95 16.40
C ALA A 511 31.96 7.50 15.93
N PHE A 512 31.83 6.53 16.84
CA PHE A 512 31.85 5.11 16.54
C PHE A 512 30.75 4.71 15.56
N ALA A 513 29.51 5.15 15.78
CA ALA A 513 28.39 4.90 14.89
C ALA A 513 28.64 5.42 13.46
N LYS A 514 29.24 6.62 13.33
CA LYS A 514 29.60 7.19 12.03
C LYS A 514 30.75 6.44 11.36
N ALA A 515 31.78 6.09 12.12
CA ALA A 515 32.89 5.27 11.62
C ALA A 515 32.39 3.89 11.15
N LEU A 516 31.47 3.26 11.91
CA LEU A 516 30.78 2.03 11.53
C LEU A 516 30.03 2.18 10.21
N LYS A 517 29.19 3.22 10.07
CA LYS A 517 28.43 3.48 8.83
C LYS A 517 29.33 3.54 7.61
N MET A 518 30.48 4.19 7.74
CA MET A 518 31.47 4.28 6.67
C MET A 518 32.08 2.91 6.40
N ALA A 519 32.56 2.22 7.44
CA ALA A 519 33.20 0.90 7.34
C ALA A 519 32.32 -0.20 6.75
N VAL A 520 31.02 -0.19 7.06
CA VAL A 520 30.10 -1.19 6.54
C VAL A 520 29.46 -0.77 5.21
N ARG A 521 29.82 0.38 4.62
CA ARG A 521 29.34 0.74 3.27
C ARG A 521 30.08 -0.09 2.22
N ARG A 522 29.36 -0.65 1.25
CA ARG A 522 29.98 -1.31 0.08
C ARG A 522 30.29 -0.28 -1.00
N ASP A 523 31.51 -0.31 -1.52
CA ASP A 523 31.88 0.39 -2.76
C ASP A 523 31.29 -0.34 -3.99
N GLU A 524 30.91 0.41 -5.02
CA GLU A 524 30.32 -0.09 -6.27
C GLU A 524 31.32 -0.91 -7.11
N SER A 525 32.62 -0.80 -6.82
CA SER A 525 33.70 -1.51 -7.53
C SER A 525 33.85 -2.99 -7.15
N GLY A 526 33.36 -3.42 -5.97
CA GLY A 526 33.41 -4.81 -5.49
C GLY A 526 34.81 -5.40 -5.24
N LEU A 527 35.87 -4.57 -5.28
CA LEU A 527 37.24 -5.01 -5.05
C LEU A 527 37.52 -5.26 -3.56
N LEU A 528 38.33 -6.27 -3.27
CA LEU A 528 38.77 -6.59 -1.90
C LEU A 528 40.01 -5.73 -1.60
N PRO A 529 39.97 -4.79 -0.64
CA PRO A 529 41.10 -3.88 -0.38
C PRO A 529 42.17 -4.56 0.47
N SER A 530 42.75 -5.63 -0.08
CA SER A 530 43.87 -6.36 0.51
C SER A 530 44.93 -6.61 -0.55
N THR A 531 46.17 -6.21 -0.24
CA THR A 531 47.35 -6.55 -1.06
C THR A 531 47.71 -8.04 -1.01
N LYS A 532 47.07 -8.81 -0.11
CA LYS A 532 47.32 -10.25 0.11
C LYS A 532 46.25 -11.16 -0.49
N GLY A 533 45.22 -10.60 -1.12
CA GLY A 533 44.14 -11.38 -1.76
C GLY A 533 43.14 -12.05 -0.78
N VAL A 534 43.34 -11.92 0.52
CA VAL A 534 42.46 -12.44 1.60
C VAL A 534 42.40 -11.46 2.78
N LEU A 535 41.30 -11.49 3.55
CA LEU A 535 41.03 -10.71 4.78
C LEU A 535 40.54 -11.61 5.92
#